data_AF-A0A8X6SWS2-F1
#
_entry.id   AF-A0A8X6SWS2-F1
#
_cell.length_a   1.000
_cell.length_b   1.000
_cell.length_c   1.000
_cell.angle_alpha   90.00
_cell.angle_beta   90.00
_cell.angle_gamma   90.00
#
_symmetry.space_group_name_H-M   'P 1'
#
loop_
_entity.id
_entity.type
_entity.pdbx_description
1 polymer ?
#
loop_
_entity_poly.entity_id
_entity_poly.type
_entity_poly.pdbx_seq_one_letter_code
_entity_poly.pdbx_strand_id
1 'polypeptide(L)' 'MSLRKQRSAFDQVSEFARGRIVAYQNCGLSFRDIGSRVGQNQTTVMRICDRRMQEYTMDRRGRSHPSQCTTSRENR' A
#
# COMPACT_ATOMS: atom_id res chain seq x y z
N MET A 1 6.45 24.92 4.67
CA MET A 1 6.38 24.46 3.26
C MET A 1 5.45 23.25 3.19
N SER A 2 4.27 23.40 2.59
CA SER A 2 3.36 22.27 2.40
C SER A 2 3.87 21.42 1.25
N LEU A 3 4.43 20.25 1.56
CA LEU A 3 4.73 19.21 0.59
C LEU A 3 3.42 18.80 -0.09
N ARG A 4 3.06 19.49 -1.18
CA ARG A 4 2.00 19.05 -2.08
C ARG A 4 2.51 17.76 -2.71
N LYS A 5 2.23 16.64 -2.07
CA LYS A 5 2.57 15.30 -2.54
C LYS A 5 1.94 15.15 -3.90
N GLN A 6 2.75 15.34 -4.95
CA GLN A 6 2.30 15.33 -6.33
C GLN A 6 1.64 13.97 -6.54
N ARG A 7 0.31 13.96 -6.62
CA ARG A 7 -0.46 12.75 -6.90
C ARG A 7 -0.05 12.32 -8.31
N SER A 8 0.86 11.34 -8.35
CA SER A 8 1.26 10.69 -9.58
C SER A 8 -0.01 10.27 -10.33
N ALA A 9 -0.03 10.28 -11.66
CA ALA A 9 -1.20 9.89 -12.46
C ALA A 9 -1.78 8.51 -12.04
N PHE A 10 -0.95 7.64 -11.45
CA PHE A 10 -1.33 6.34 -10.90
C PHE A 10 -2.12 6.39 -9.58
N ASP A 11 -2.07 7.51 -8.86
CA ASP A 11 -2.90 7.78 -7.67
C ASP A 11 -4.35 8.11 -8.07
N GLN A 12 -4.62 8.31 -9.37
CA GLN A 12 -5.97 8.54 -9.93
C GLN A 12 -6.74 7.23 -10.23
N VAL A 13 -6.14 6.06 -9.97
CA VAL A 13 -6.87 4.79 -10.11
C VAL A 13 -7.95 4.74 -9.03
N SER A 14 -9.21 4.59 -9.45
CA SER A 14 -10.35 4.53 -8.53
C SER A 14 -10.17 3.42 -7.50
N GLU A 15 -10.76 3.60 -6.32
CA GLU A 15 -10.72 2.58 -5.27
C GLU A 15 -11.33 1.26 -5.73
N PHE A 16 -12.37 1.33 -6.57
CA PHE A 16 -12.96 0.15 -7.21
C PHE A 16 -11.96 -0.58 -8.11
N ALA A 17 -11.24 0.15 -8.98
CA ALA A 17 -10.22 -0.45 -9.83
C ALA A 17 -9.05 -1.02 -9.00
N ARG A 18 -8.64 -0.35 -7.91
CA ARG A 18 -7.65 -0.88 -6.97
C ARG A 18 -8.11 -2.18 -6.31
N GLY A 19 -9.38 -2.26 -5.88
CA GLY A 19 -9.96 -3.48 -5.32
C GLY A 19 -9.93 -4.64 -6.32
N ARG A 20 -10.29 -4.39 -7.58
CA ARG A 20 -10.21 -5.38 -8.66
C ARG A 20 -8.79 -5.84 -8.94
N ILE A 21 -7.81 -4.94 -8.95
CA ILE A 21 -6.39 -5.27 -9.14
C ILE A 21 -5.94 -6.27 -8.06
N VAL A 22 -6.26 -6.01 -6.79
CA VAL A 22 -5.90 -6.89 -5.68
C VAL A 22 -6.61 -8.24 -5.77
N ALA A 23 -7.90 -8.25 -6.10
CA ALA A 23 -8.66 -9.49 -6.27
C ALA A 23 -8.04 -10.38 -7.35
N TYR A 24 -7.72 -9.81 -8.52
CA TYR A 24 -7.10 -10.58 -9.60
C TYR A 24 -5.67 -11.02 -9.29
N GLN A 25 -4.88 -10.18 -8.60
CA GLN A 25 -3.54 -10.58 -8.15
C GLN A 25 -3.62 -11.79 -7.21
N ASN A 26 -4.57 -11.80 -6.28
CA ASN A 26 -4.78 -12.92 -5.36
C ASN A 26 -5.26 -14.19 -6.09
N CYS A 27 -5.95 -14.04 -7.22
CA CYS A 27 -6.30 -15.15 -8.11
C CYS A 27 -5.13 -15.64 -9.01
N GLY A 28 -3.94 -15.03 -8.90
CA GLY A 28 -2.74 -15.44 -9.64
C GLY A 28 -2.67 -14.95 -11.09
N LEU A 29 -3.44 -13.94 -11.47
CA LEU A 29 -3.38 -13.38 -12.83
C LEU A 29 -2.08 -12.60 -13.05
N SER A 30 -1.60 -12.61 -14.29
CA SER A 30 -0.45 -11.78 -14.67
C SER A 30 -0.79 -10.29 -14.62
N PHE A 31 0.19 -9.43 -14.32
CA PHE A 31 -0.03 -7.98 -14.29
C PHE A 31 -0.53 -7.41 -15.62
N ARG A 32 -0.15 -8.03 -16.73
CA ARG A 32 -0.62 -7.66 -18.07
C ARG A 32 -2.11 -7.97 -18.23
N ASP A 33 -2.55 -9.17 -17.85
CA ASP A 33 -3.96 -9.57 -17.93
C ASP A 33 -4.85 -8.73 -16.99
N ILE A 34 -4.34 -8.43 -15.79
CA ILE A 34 -5.01 -7.55 -14.84
C ILE A 34 -5.20 -6.17 -15.47
N GLY A 35 -4.13 -5.60 -16.05
CA GLY A 35 -4.15 -4.32 -16.74
C GLY A 35 -5.20 -4.27 -17.84
N SER A 36 -5.23 -5.29 -18.70
CA SER A 36 -6.23 -5.42 -19.77
C SER A 36 -7.67 -5.47 -19.22
N ARG A 37 -7.91 -6.15 -18.11
CA ARG A 37 -9.26 -6.26 -17.51
C ARG A 37 -9.73 -4.98 -16.82
N VAL A 38 -8.82 -4.22 -16.24
CA VAL A 38 -9.14 -3.00 -15.47
C VAL A 38 -8.91 -1.71 -16.26
N GLY A 39 -8.48 -1.81 -17.52
CA GLY A 39 -8.19 -0.66 -18.38
C GLY A 39 -6.99 0.15 -17.88
N GLN A 40 -5.98 -0.51 -17.30
CA GLN A 40 -4.78 0.12 -16.76
C GLN A 40 -3.52 -0.45 -17.38
N ASN A 41 -2.44 0.32 -17.38
CA ASN A 41 -1.15 -0.16 -17.83
C ASN A 41 -0.54 -1.14 -16.82
N GLN A 42 0.24 -2.10 -17.33
CA GLN A 42 0.94 -3.10 -16.51
C GLN A 42 1.80 -2.44 -15.41
N THR A 43 2.51 -1.35 -15.74
CA THR A 43 3.33 -0.59 -14.79
C THR A 43 2.49 -0.02 -13.64
N THR A 44 1.27 0.43 -13.93
CA THR A 44 0.33 0.94 -12.92
C THR A 44 -0.09 -0.18 -11.97
N VAL A 45 -0.43 -1.34 -12.52
CA VAL A 45 -0.81 -2.53 -11.74
C VAL A 45 0.35 -2.96 -10.82
N MET A 46 1.55 -3.11 -11.37
CA MET A 46 2.75 -3.51 -10.61
C MET A 46 3.01 -2.57 -9.43
N ARG A 47 2.96 -1.25 -9.65
CA ARG A 47 3.19 -0.27 -8.57
C ARG A 47 2.12 -0.29 -7.48
N ILE A 48 0.87 -0.58 -7.83
CA ILE A 48 -0.23 -0.73 -6.86
C ILE A 48 0.02 -1.97 -6.00
N CYS A 49 0.38 -3.08 -6.63
CA CYS A 49 0.73 -4.32 -5.95
C CYS A 49 1.95 -4.13 -5.02
N ASP A 50 3.01 -3.47 -5.48
CA ASP A 50 4.21 -3.17 -4.68
C ASP A 50 3.88 -2.28 -3.48
N ARG A 51 3.10 -1.21 -3.68
CA ARG A 51 2.68 -0.33 -2.59
C ARG A 51 1.90 -1.11 -1.53
N ARG A 52 0.98 -1.99 -1.96
CA ARG A 52 0.25 -2.87 -1.04
C ARG A 52 1.19 -3.78 -0.26
N MET A 53 2.16 -4.43 -0.90
CA MET A 53 3.14 -5.29 -0.23
C MET A 53 4.01 -4.52 0.78
N GLN A 54 4.40 -3.28 0.47
CA GLN A 54 5.08 -2.40 1.42
C GLN A 54 4.20 -2.05 2.63
N GLU A 55 2.90 -1.79 2.39
CA GLU A 55 1.92 -1.50 3.45
C GLU A 55 1.73 -2.71 4.38
N TYR A 56 1.61 -3.93 3.83
CA TYR A 56 1.58 -5.16 4.63
C TYR A 56 2.87 -5.39 5.43
N THR A 57 4.02 -5.01 4.87
CA THR A 57 5.32 -5.15 5.53
C THR A 57 5.51 -4.11 6.65
N MET A 58 5.06 -2.88 6.41
CA MET A 58 5.08 -1.81 7.42
C MET A 58 4.08 -2.08 8.55
N ASP A 59 2.89 -2.62 8.27
CA ASP A 59 1.91 -2.99 9.30
C ASP A 59 2.47 -4.03 10.28
N ARG A 60 3.18 -5.05 9.77
CA ARG A 60 3.89 -6.03 10.61
C ARG A 60 4.99 -5.40 11.47
N ARG A 61 5.67 -4.36 10.96
CA ARG A 61 6.67 -3.59 11.74
C ARG A 61 6.03 -2.66 12.77
N GLY A 62 4.85 -2.12 12.49
CA GLY A 62 4.08 -1.26 13.41
C GLY A 62 3.50 -2.01 14.61
N ARG A 63 3.26 -3.32 14.49
CA ARG A 63 2.92 -4.21 15.62
C ARG A 63 4.11 -4.67 16.47
N SER A 64 5.30 -4.17 16.21
CA SER A 64 6.41 -4.25 17.18
C SER A 64 6.38 -2.97 18.00
N HIS A 65 5.46 -2.89 18.98
CA HIS A 65 5.50 -1.84 19.98
C HIS A 65 6.89 -1.86 20.64
N PRO A 66 7.67 -0.76 20.66
CA PRO A 66 8.55 -0.56 21.78
C PRO A 66 7.63 -0.41 22.98
N SER A 67 7.70 -1.35 23.92
CA SER A 67 7.08 -1.20 25.23
C SER A 67 7.37 0.21 25.71
N GLN A 68 6.34 1.01 25.96
CA GLN A 68 6.48 2.29 26.62
C GLN A 68 7.17 2.03 27.96
N CYS A 69 8.48 2.24 28.01
CA CYS A 69 9.20 2.40 29.26
C CYS A 69 8.79 3.76 29.81
N THR A 70 7.59 3.84 30.39
CA THR A 70 7.29 4.84 31.41
C THR A 70 8.08 4.44 32.64
N THR A 71 9.34 4.86 32.74
CA THR A 71 9.99 4.97 34.04
C THR A 71 9.42 6.21 34.72
N SER A 72 8.16 6.11 35.14
CA SER A 72 7.67 6.80 36.32
C SER A 72 8.37 6.14 37.50
N ARG A 73 9.44 6.77 37.98
CA ARG A 73 9.90 6.59 39.36
C ARG A 73 10.22 7.96 39.93
N GLU A 74 9.13 8.56 40.39
CA GLU A 74 9.09 9.53 41.47
C GLU A 74 9.77 8.97 42.75
N ASN A 75 10.22 9.89 43.63
CA ASN A 75 10.74 9.69 45.00
C ASN A 75 12.26 9.37 45.05
N ARG A 76 13.15 10.23 45.56
CA ARG A 76 13.11 11.07 46.77
C ARG A 76 14.05 12.27 46.66
#